data_AF-A0A5R2N2I5-F1
#
_entry.id   AF-A0A5R2N2I5-F1
#
_cell.length_a   1.000
_cell.length_b   1.000
_cell.length_c   1.000
_cell.angle_alpha   90.00
_cell.angle_beta   90.00
_cell.angle_gamma   90.00
#
_symmetry.space_group_name_H-M   'P 1'
#
loop_
_entity.id
_entity.type
_entity.pdbx_description
1 polymer ?
#
loop_
_entity_poly.entity_id
_entity_poly.type
_entity_poly.pdbx_seq_one_letter_code
_entity_poly.pdbx_strand_id
1 'polypeptide(L)'
;EAVVGVGRARITLGSSSFVALQVSDVSLKTSDGKPMADAGRVRFGVRLVPLLWGEVRLTSARISDARVVMAAMPSGGDWTAALRNQDGLVDPEKLSDAVFGNIHRALDAVREDSMRRIDLSNVEFVLPDAGSIKLVKIADATVVQSG
;
A
#
# COMPACT_ATOMS: atom_id res chain seq x y z
N GLU A 1 9.19 16.10 -6.77
CA GLU A 1 7.83 15.66 -7.19
C GLU A 1 7.89 14.23 -7.73
N ALA A 2 6.79 13.49 -7.64
CA ALA A 2 6.65 12.16 -8.24
C ALA A 2 5.66 12.26 -9.41
N VAL A 3 5.91 11.49 -10.47
CA VAL A 3 5.01 11.39 -11.63
C VAL A 3 4.14 10.16 -11.46
N VAL A 4 2.82 10.33 -11.63
CA VAL A 4 1.84 9.25 -11.51
C VAL A 4 1.27 8.93 -12.90
N GLY A 5 1.36 7.67 -13.29
CA GLY A 5 0.71 7.10 -14.47
C GLY A 5 -0.43 6.18 -14.05
N VAL A 6 -1.57 6.32 -14.71
CA VAL A 6 -2.80 5.57 -14.40
C VAL A 6 -3.33 4.95 -15.68
N GLY A 7 -3.49 3.63 -15.69
CA GLY A 7 -4.11 2.91 -16.80
C GLY A 7 -5.63 2.98 -16.79
N ARG A 8 -6.28 1.86 -17.12
CA ARG A 8 -7.74 1.82 -17.26
C ARG A 8 -8.42 1.88 -15.90
N ALA A 9 -9.31 2.87 -15.73
CA ALA A 9 -10.23 2.95 -14.61
C ALA A 9 -11.58 2.29 -14.97
N ARG A 10 -12.12 1.50 -14.04
CA ARG A 10 -13.43 0.86 -14.12
C ARG A 10 -14.19 1.13 -12.84
N ILE A 11 -15.42 1.58 -12.99
CA ILE A 11 -16.36 1.72 -11.88
C ILE A 11 -17.37 0.58 -11.99
N THR A 12 -17.60 -0.12 -10.88
CA THR A 12 -18.58 -1.19 -10.79
C THR A 12 -19.48 -0.96 -9.59
N LEU A 13 -20.79 -1.10 -9.77
CA LEU A 13 -21.74 -1.07 -8.66
C LEU A 13 -21.79 -2.46 -8.02
N GLY A 14 -21.47 -2.55 -6.73
CA GLY A 14 -21.56 -3.78 -5.97
C GLY A 14 -22.97 -4.01 -5.40
N SER A 15 -23.28 -5.26 -5.06
CA SER A 15 -24.40 -5.55 -4.16
C SER A 15 -24.06 -5.00 -2.76
N SER A 16 -25.05 -4.47 -2.03
CA SER A 16 -24.91 -3.88 -0.69
C SER A 16 -24.44 -2.40 -0.59
N SER A 17 -24.86 -1.52 -1.49
CA SER A 17 -24.62 -0.06 -1.37
C SER A 17 -23.14 0.35 -1.40
N PHE A 18 -22.32 -0.38 -2.17
CA PHE A 18 -20.93 -0.06 -2.40
C PHE A 18 -20.67 0.19 -3.89
N VAL A 19 -19.80 1.15 -4.16
CA VAL A 19 -19.20 1.38 -5.47
C VAL A 19 -17.76 0.90 -5.39
N ALA A 20 -17.33 0.13 -6.38
CA ALA A 20 -15.95 -0.28 -6.53
C ALA A 20 -15.28 0.54 -7.63
N LEU A 21 -14.23 1.26 -7.27
CA LEU A 21 -13.34 1.91 -8.23
C LEU A 21 -12.11 1.02 -8.39
N GLN A 22 -11.97 0.42 -9.56
CA GLN A 22 -10.78 -0.35 -9.91
C GLN A 22 -9.95 0.43 -10.92
N VAL A 23 -8.67 0.51 -10.67
CA VAL A 23 -7.67 1.04 -11.58
C VAL A 23 -6.69 -0.08 -11.88
N SER A 24 -6.37 -0.23 -13.16
CA SER A 24 -5.36 -1.17 -13.62
C SER A 24 -4.13 -0.40 -14.06
N ASP A 25 -2.95 -1.00 -13.90
CA ASP A 25 -1.67 -0.46 -14.37
C ASP A 25 -1.36 0.92 -13.77
N VAL A 26 -1.21 0.96 -12.45
CA VAL A 26 -0.77 2.17 -11.73
C VAL A 26 0.73 2.15 -11.63
N SER A 27 1.40 3.18 -12.14
CA SER A 27 2.84 3.35 -12.02
C SER A 27 3.17 4.69 -11.37
N LEU A 28 4.05 4.67 -10.38
CA LEU A 28 4.63 5.85 -9.76
C LEU A 28 6.11 5.88 -10.08
N LYS A 29 6.57 7.02 -10.57
CA LYS A 29 7.96 7.27 -10.90
C LYS A 29 8.48 8.47 -10.12
N THR A 30 9.77 8.49 -9.82
CA THR A 30 10.42 9.71 -9.32
C THR A 30 10.41 10.79 -10.42
N SER A 31 10.69 12.04 -10.06
CA SER A 31 10.90 13.13 -11.03
C SER A 31 11.90 12.76 -12.12
N ASP A 32 12.90 11.95 -11.77
CA ASP A 32 13.97 11.49 -12.65
C ASP A 32 13.57 10.26 -13.49
N GLY A 33 12.29 9.88 -13.45
CA GLY A 33 11.73 8.78 -14.23
C GLY A 33 12.00 7.37 -13.70
N LYS A 34 12.68 7.23 -12.56
CA LYS A 34 12.96 5.91 -11.96
C LYS A 34 11.67 5.31 -11.39
N PRO A 35 11.39 4.02 -11.60
CA PRO A 35 10.21 3.37 -11.05
C PRO A 35 10.31 3.34 -9.52
N MET A 36 9.27 3.87 -8.86
CA MET A 36 9.16 3.93 -7.41
C MET A 36 8.16 2.90 -6.90
N ALA A 37 7.00 2.80 -7.54
CA ALA A 37 6.03 1.76 -7.25
C ALA A 37 5.22 1.44 -8.51
N ASP A 38 4.83 0.19 -8.66
CA ASP A 38 3.89 -0.26 -9.68
C ASP A 38 2.81 -1.12 -9.02
N ALA A 39 1.59 -1.08 -9.52
CA ALA A 39 0.51 -1.96 -9.11
C ALA A 39 -0.32 -2.35 -10.33
N GLY A 40 -0.36 -3.65 -10.63
CA GLY A 40 -1.17 -4.19 -11.71
C GLY A 40 -2.66 -3.91 -11.50
N ARG A 41 -3.13 -3.97 -10.25
CA ARG A 41 -4.52 -3.61 -9.92
C ARG A 41 -4.65 -2.99 -8.54
N VAL A 42 -5.37 -1.88 -8.50
CA VAL A 42 -5.81 -1.24 -7.25
C VAL A 42 -7.33 -1.13 -7.27
N ARG A 43 -7.99 -1.63 -6.24
CA ARG A 43 -9.45 -1.58 -6.11
C ARG A 43 -9.85 -0.94 -4.78
N PHE A 44 -10.58 0.16 -4.87
CA PHE A 44 -11.16 0.86 -3.73
C PHE A 44 -12.65 0.56 -3.63
N GLY A 45 -13.11 0.23 -2.43
CA GLY A 45 -14.53 0.12 -2.10
C GLY A 45 -14.99 1.39 -1.41
N VAL A 46 -15.98 2.06 -1.97
CA VAL A 46 -16.56 3.31 -1.43
C VAL A 46 -18.05 3.16 -1.16
N ARG A 47 -18.57 3.83 -0.12
CA ARG A 47 -20.00 3.79 0.24
C ARG A 47 -20.82 4.59 -0.77
N LEU A 48 -21.82 3.97 -1.39
CA LEU A 48 -22.68 4.62 -2.38
C LEU A 48 -23.49 5.78 -1.78
N VAL A 49 -24.16 5.53 -0.66
CA VAL A 49 -25.11 6.48 -0.07
C VAL A 49 -24.44 7.83 0.30
N PRO A 50 -23.31 7.86 1.03
CA PRO A 50 -22.50 9.06 1.22
C PRO A 50 -22.03 9.73 -0.08
N LEU A 51 -21.62 8.96 -1.09
CA LEU A 51 -21.16 9.50 -2.37
C LEU A 51 -22.24 10.32 -3.08
N LEU A 52 -23.52 9.95 -2.92
CA LEU A 52 -24.64 10.72 -3.48
C LEU A 52 -24.78 12.11 -2.86
N TRP A 53 -24.28 12.30 -1.64
CA TRP A 53 -24.20 13.58 -0.95
C TRP A 53 -22.85 14.28 -1.11
N GLY A 54 -21.99 13.80 -2.02
CA GLY A 54 -20.65 14.34 -2.24
C GLY A 54 -19.61 13.88 -1.23
N GLU A 55 -19.95 12.93 -0.36
CA GLU A 55 -19.06 12.43 0.69
C GLU A 55 -18.36 11.13 0.26
N VAL A 56 -17.03 11.17 0.15
CA VAL A 56 -16.23 10.02 -0.28
C VAL A 56 -15.78 9.20 0.92
N ARG A 57 -16.46 8.09 1.21
CA ARG A 57 -16.08 7.16 2.30
C ARG A 57 -15.45 5.88 1.79
N LEU A 58 -14.11 5.78 1.83
CA LEU A 58 -13.35 4.58 1.45
C LEU A 58 -13.43 3.53 2.54
N THR A 59 -14.06 2.39 2.28
CA THR A 59 -14.23 1.30 3.25
C THR A 59 -13.14 0.24 3.18
N SER A 60 -12.60 0.02 1.98
CA SER A 60 -11.61 -1.02 1.74
C SER A 60 -10.69 -0.62 0.59
N ALA A 61 -9.43 -1.03 0.68
CA ALA A 61 -8.51 -1.00 -0.45
C ALA A 61 -7.97 -2.42 -0.70
N ARG A 62 -7.87 -2.82 -1.97
CA ARG A 62 -7.20 -4.04 -2.37
C ARG A 62 -6.14 -3.70 -3.39
N ILE A 63 -4.91 -4.12 -3.11
CA ILE A 63 -3.77 -3.95 -4.00
C ILE A 63 -3.33 -5.34 -4.44
N SER A 64 -3.21 -5.53 -5.75
CA SER A 64 -2.80 -6.79 -6.35
C SER A 64 -1.67 -6.57 -7.35
N ASP A 65 -0.74 -7.51 -7.36
CA ASP A 65 0.38 -7.55 -8.32
C ASP A 65 1.19 -6.26 -8.28
N ALA A 66 1.63 -5.88 -7.09
CA ALA A 66 2.33 -4.62 -6.87
C ALA A 66 3.81 -4.83 -6.58
N ARG A 67 4.64 -3.89 -7.04
CA ARG A 67 6.07 -3.86 -6.80
C ARG A 67 6.49 -2.48 -6.32
N VAL A 68 7.00 -2.40 -5.10
CA VAL A 68 7.42 -1.16 -4.46
C VAL A 68 8.95 -1.16 -4.33
N VAL A 69 9.61 -0.14 -4.88
CA VAL A 69 11.05 0.06 -4.79
C VAL A 69 11.33 0.99 -3.63
N MET A 70 11.71 0.41 -2.49
CA MET A 70 11.83 1.16 -1.24
C MET A 70 12.92 2.22 -1.28
N ALA A 71 14.00 1.98 -2.03
CA ALA A 71 15.09 2.94 -2.21
C ALA A 71 14.68 4.22 -2.96
N ALA A 72 13.59 4.17 -3.74
CA ALA A 72 13.07 5.31 -4.49
C ALA A 72 11.95 6.05 -3.75
N MET A 73 11.50 5.53 -2.60
CA MET A 73 10.38 6.07 -1.85
C MET A 73 10.84 7.28 -1.03
N PRO A 74 10.19 8.45 -1.15
CA PRO A 74 10.48 9.61 -0.31
C PRO A 74 9.98 9.32 1.11
N SER A 75 10.82 8.65 1.90
CA SER A 75 10.57 8.38 3.31
C SER A 75 11.44 9.32 4.14
N GLY A 76 10.85 9.96 5.15
CA GLY A 76 11.53 10.87 6.08
C GLY A 76 12.47 10.16 7.07
N GLY A 77 13.16 9.09 6.67
CA GLY A 77 14.09 8.34 7.53
C GLY A 77 14.40 6.92 7.06
N ASP A 78 15.48 6.35 7.61
CA ASP A 78 15.91 4.97 7.36
C ASP A 78 14.93 3.96 7.96
N TRP A 79 14.00 3.50 7.15
CA TRP A 79 12.98 2.52 7.51
C TRP A 79 13.56 1.13 7.84
N THR A 80 14.80 0.84 7.41
CA THR A 80 15.49 -0.42 7.75
C THR A 80 15.95 -0.47 9.20
N ALA A 81 16.00 0.69 9.88
CA ALA A 81 16.29 0.76 11.31
C ALA A 81 15.25 0.00 12.16
N ALA A 82 13.99 -0.07 11.71
CA ALA A 82 12.95 -0.85 12.39
C ALA A 82 13.06 -2.36 12.15
N LEU A 83 13.90 -2.79 11.19
CA LEU A 83 14.06 -4.19 10.78
C LEU A 83 15.35 -4.83 11.31
N ARG A 84 16.30 -4.02 11.80
CA ARG A 84 17.59 -4.47 12.32
C ARG A 84 17.50 -4.82 13.80
N ASN A 85 18.01 -5.99 14.20
CA ASN A 85 18.26 -6.33 15.60
C ASN A 85 19.56 -5.67 16.09
N GLN A 86 19.91 -5.83 17.37
CA GLN A 86 21.09 -5.18 17.99
C GLN A 86 22.43 -5.60 17.34
N ASP A 87 22.42 -6.70 16.57
CA ASP A 87 23.57 -7.22 15.83
C ASP A 87 23.62 -6.72 14.36
N GLY A 88 22.71 -5.82 13.95
CA GLY A 88 22.64 -5.28 12.60
C GLY A 88 22.05 -6.24 11.55
N LEU A 89 21.54 -7.40 11.98
CA LEU A 89 20.90 -8.41 11.13
C LEU A 89 19.39 -8.18 11.06
N VAL A 90 18.79 -8.47 9.91
CA VAL A 90 17.34 -8.37 9.74
C VAL A 90 16.68 -9.56 10.41
N ASP A 91 15.90 -9.29 11.46
CA ASP A 91 15.18 -10.30 12.23
C ASP A 91 13.79 -10.53 11.58
N PRO A 92 13.46 -11.75 11.12
CA PRO A 92 12.20 -12.04 10.43
C PRO A 92 10.94 -11.72 11.26
N GLU A 93 11.02 -11.85 12.58
CA GLU A 93 9.89 -11.57 13.46
C GLU A 93 9.69 -10.06 13.59
N LYS A 94 10.78 -9.30 13.76
CA LYS A 94 10.75 -7.83 13.77
C LYS A 94 10.46 -7.22 12.41
N LEU A 95 10.84 -7.91 11.33
CA LEU A 95 10.52 -7.54 9.95
C LEU A 95 9.01 -7.54 9.75
N SER A 96 8.34 -8.58 10.26
CA SER A 96 6.88 -8.68 10.22
C SER A 96 6.26 -7.55 11.03
N ASP A 97 6.68 -7.38 12.29
CA ASP A 97 6.14 -6.35 13.19
C ASP A 97 6.33 -4.92 12.67
N ALA A 98 7.49 -4.62 12.08
CA ALA A 98 7.77 -3.29 11.54
C ALA A 98 7.05 -3.02 10.21
N VAL A 99 6.87 -4.04 9.36
CA VAL A 99 6.04 -3.91 8.14
C VAL A 99 4.59 -3.66 8.53
N PHE A 100 4.02 -4.47 9.42
CA PHE A 100 2.64 -4.31 9.89
C PHE A 100 2.46 -3.03 10.72
N GLY A 101 3.44 -2.65 11.54
CA GLY A 101 3.43 -1.43 12.34
C GLY A 101 3.58 -0.15 11.51
N ASN A 102 4.35 -0.17 10.41
CA ASN A 102 4.42 0.96 9.47
C ASN A 102 3.15 1.06 8.63
N ILE A 103 2.53 -0.06 8.25
CA ILE A 103 1.21 -0.05 7.62
C ILE A 103 0.18 0.53 8.60
N HIS A 104 0.24 0.16 9.88
CA HIS A 104 -0.63 0.70 10.92
C HIS A 104 -0.43 2.20 11.11
N ARG A 105 0.81 2.70 11.16
CA ARG A 105 1.08 4.15 11.27
C ARG A 105 0.70 4.94 10.01
N ALA A 106 0.91 4.37 8.83
CA ALA A 106 0.43 4.96 7.59
C ALA A 106 -1.10 5.00 7.53
N LEU A 107 -1.77 3.99 8.11
CA LEU A 107 -3.22 3.93 8.28
C LEU A 107 -3.75 4.90 9.35
N ASP A 108 -3.04 5.08 10.47
CA ASP A 108 -3.38 6.04 11.51
C ASP A 108 -3.27 7.49 11.02
N ALA A 109 -2.39 7.75 10.04
CA ALA A 109 -2.33 9.04 9.35
C ALA A 109 -3.55 9.26 8.42
N VAL A 110 -4.25 8.20 8.01
CA VAL A 110 -5.54 8.24 7.28
C VAL A 110 -6.71 8.17 8.28
N ARG A 111 -6.58 8.84 9.44
CA ARG A 111 -7.67 9.09 10.40
C ARG A 111 -8.69 10.11 9.88
N GLU A 112 -9.21 9.88 8.68
CA GLU A 112 -10.54 10.33 8.26
C GLU A 112 -11.45 9.09 8.11
N ASP A 113 -11.84 8.55 9.26
CA ASP A 113 -13.02 7.73 9.59
C ASP A 113 -13.49 6.57 8.68
N SER A 114 -12.75 6.15 7.66
CA SER A 114 -13.34 5.27 6.63
C SER A 114 -12.58 3.98 6.33
N MET A 115 -11.24 3.99 6.25
CA MET A 115 -10.50 2.83 5.69
C MET A 115 -10.28 1.73 6.73
N ARG A 116 -11.20 0.78 6.80
CA ARG A 116 -11.19 -0.29 7.82
C ARG A 116 -10.36 -1.51 7.46
N ARG A 117 -10.10 -1.73 6.16
CA ARG A 117 -9.46 -2.95 5.66
C ARG A 117 -8.58 -2.67 4.44
N ILE A 118 -7.36 -3.18 4.48
CA ILE A 118 -6.46 -3.27 3.33
C ILE A 118 -6.17 -4.75 3.06
N ASP A 119 -6.45 -5.20 1.84
CA ASP A 119 -6.02 -6.51 1.34
C ASP A 119 -4.82 -6.32 0.39
N LEU A 120 -3.76 -7.07 0.61
CA LEU A 120 -2.58 -7.15 -0.25
C LEU A 120 -2.52 -8.56 -0.83
N SER A 121 -2.29 -8.68 -2.14
CA SER A 121 -2.10 -9.97 -2.79
C SER A 121 -0.99 -9.86 -3.83
N ASN A 122 0.00 -10.75 -3.77
CA ASN A 122 1.18 -10.75 -4.63
C ASN A 122 1.88 -9.37 -4.66
N VAL A 123 2.28 -8.86 -3.50
CA VAL A 123 2.96 -7.57 -3.35
C VAL A 123 4.43 -7.78 -3.02
N GLU A 124 5.31 -7.14 -3.78
CA GLU A 124 6.76 -7.27 -3.69
C GLU A 124 7.39 -5.95 -3.26
N PHE A 125 8.23 -6.00 -2.23
CA PHE A 125 9.03 -4.88 -1.76
C PHE A 125 10.49 -5.13 -2.07
N VAL A 126 11.06 -4.32 -2.96
CA VAL A 126 12.48 -4.37 -3.31
C VAL A 126 13.24 -3.52 -2.30
N LEU A 127 14.14 -4.17 -1.56
CA LEU A 127 14.92 -3.54 -0.50
C LEU A 127 16.18 -2.86 -1.09
N PRO A 128 16.71 -1.80 -0.44
CA PRO A 128 17.99 -1.22 -0.81
C PRO A 128 19.14 -2.23 -0.59
N ASP A 129 20.20 -2.14 -1.39
CA ASP A 129 21.36 -3.04 -1.36
C ASP A 129 22.17 -3.03 -0.03
N ALA A 130 21.76 -2.24 0.95
CA ALA A 130 22.40 -2.09 2.26
C ALA A 130 22.12 -3.26 3.25
N GLY A 131 21.45 -4.33 2.81
CA GLY A 131 21.12 -5.49 3.64
C GLY A 131 21.20 -6.81 2.89
N SER A 132 21.28 -7.93 3.63
CA SER A 132 21.34 -9.29 3.07
C SER A 132 20.05 -9.74 2.37
N ILE A 133 18.93 -9.09 2.67
CA ILE A 133 17.63 -9.36 2.06
C ILE A 133 17.40 -8.36 0.93
N LYS A 134 17.08 -8.85 -0.26
CA LYS A 134 16.88 -8.02 -1.47
C LYS A 134 15.40 -7.83 -1.83
N LEU A 135 14.55 -8.75 -1.39
CA LEU A 135 13.14 -8.81 -1.76
C LEU A 135 12.32 -9.36 -0.60
N VAL A 136 11.20 -8.70 -0.29
CA VAL A 136 10.15 -9.23 0.57
C VAL A 136 8.90 -9.39 -0.27
N LYS A 137 8.32 -10.59 -0.25
CA LYS A 137 7.09 -10.89 -1.00
C LYS A 137 5.96 -11.23 -0.05
N ILE A 138 4.88 -10.48 -0.14
CA ILE A 138 3.61 -10.78 0.49
C ILE A 138 2.77 -11.55 -0.52
N ALA A 139 2.57 -12.85 -0.25
CA ALA A 139 1.64 -13.65 -1.03
C ALA A 139 0.21 -13.14 -0.82
N ASP A 140 -0.23 -13.09 0.45
CA ASP A 140 -1.51 -12.53 0.85
C ASP A 140 -1.38 -11.91 2.24
N ALA A 141 -1.97 -10.75 2.44
CA ALA A 141 -2.12 -10.15 3.77
C ALA A 141 -3.42 -9.36 3.86
N THR A 142 -4.06 -9.40 5.02
CA THR A 142 -5.18 -8.53 5.35
C THR A 142 -4.82 -7.74 6.60
N VAL A 143 -4.83 -6.42 6.46
CA VAL A 143 -4.71 -5.50 7.59
C VAL A 143 -6.09 -4.94 7.89
N VAL A 144 -6.57 -5.17 9.10
CA VAL A 144 -7.83 -4.64 9.60
C VAL A 144 -7.52 -3.65 10.71
N GLN A 145 -8.10 -2.46 10.64
CA GLN A 145 -8.03 -1.53 11.76
C GLN A 145 -9.01 -2.01 12.84
N SER A 146 -8.47 -2.52 13.95
CA SER A 146 -9.22 -2.74 15.18
C SER A 146 -9.50 -1.36 15.80
N GLY A 147 -10.77 -1.08 16.08
CA GLY A 147 -11.18 0.18 16.73
C GLY A 147 -10.75 0.29 18.18
#